data_AF-A0A3P6G777-F1
#
_entry.id   AF-A0A3P6G777-F1
#
_cell.length_a   1.000
_cell.length_b   1.000
_cell.length_c   1.000
_cell.angle_alpha   90.00
_cell.angle_beta   90.00
_cell.angle_gamma   90.00
#
_symmetry.space_group_name_H-M   'P 1'
#
loop_
_entity.id
_entity.type
_entity.pdbx_description
1 polymer ?
#
loop_
_entity_poly.entity_id
_entity_poly.type
_entity_poly.pdbx_seq_one_letter_code
_entity_poly.pdbx_strand_id
1 'polypeptide(L)' 'MWDILSNTVNRTAPDPPCVKAVSMEPCFHSPPLYGCQAKTIETTPFVMSCEDSNPGLKLLDALE' A
#
# COMPACT_ATOMS: atom_id res chain seq x y z
N MET A 1 10.37 0.33 11.65
CA MET A 1 9.06 -0.33 11.43
C MET A 1 8.02 0.36 12.28
N TRP A 2 6.89 0.78 11.70
CA TRP A 2 5.82 1.56 12.35
C TRP A 2 4.46 0.91 12.13
N ASP A 3 3.49 1.25 12.98
CA ASP A 3 2.10 0.76 12.86
C ASP A 3 1.23 1.83 12.17
N ILE A 4 0.46 1.40 11.18
CA ILE A 4 -0.52 2.21 10.43
C ILE A 4 -1.90 1.97 11.03
N LEU A 5 -2.63 3.05 11.31
CA LEU A 5 -4.04 2.96 11.65
C LEU A 5 -4.86 2.64 10.40
N SER A 6 -5.58 1.53 10.42
CA SER A 6 -6.41 1.09 9.31
C SER A 6 -7.63 2.01 9.13
N ASN A 7 -8.05 2.22 7.89
CA ASN A 7 -9.24 3.01 7.59
C ASN A 7 -10.51 2.37 8.16
N THR A 8 -11.43 3.21 8.68
CA THR A 8 -12.71 2.73 9.20
C THR A 8 -13.65 2.34 8.07
N VAL A 9 -14.37 1.23 8.23
CA VAL A 9 -15.41 0.80 7.27
C VAL A 9 -16.76 1.01 7.93
N ASN A 10 -17.64 1.82 7.33
CA ASN A 10 -18.95 2.15 7.88
C ASN A 10 -18.91 2.71 9.33
N ARG A 11 -17.89 3.53 9.64
CA ARG A 11 -17.62 4.09 10.98
C ARG A 11 -17.30 3.05 12.06
N THR A 12 -17.00 1.81 11.66
CA THR A 12 -16.54 0.75 12.55
C THR A 12 -15.04 0.58 12.37
N ALA A 13 -14.32 0.47 13.50
CA ALA A 13 -12.90 0.15 13.47
C ALA A 13 -12.71 -1.29 12.97
N PRO A 14 -11.82 -1.53 12.00
CA PRO A 14 -11.49 -2.89 11.58
C PRO A 14 -10.73 -3.64 12.70
N ASP A 15 -10.72 -4.96 12.63
CA ASP A 15 -9.94 -5.83 13.52
C ASP A 15 -8.92 -6.62 12.68
N PRO A 16 -7.60 -6.42 12.84
CA PRO A 16 -6.96 -5.52 13.80
C PRO A 16 -7.11 -4.02 13.43
N PRO A 17 -7.12 -3.11 14.43
CA PRO A 17 -7.27 -1.67 14.20
C PRO A 17 -6.03 -1.04 13.56
N CYS A 18 -4.88 -1.68 13.69
CA CYS A 18 -3.63 -1.25 13.06
C CYS A 18 -2.92 -2.42 12.39
N VAL A 19 -2.13 -2.10 11.38
CA VAL A 19 -1.29 -3.05 10.66
C VAL A 19 0.13 -2.50 10.63
N LYS A 20 1.13 -3.39 10.59
CA LYS A 20 2.52 -2.93 10.41
C LYS A 20 2.68 -2.41 9.00
N ALA A 21 3.31 -1.24 8.88
CA ALA A 21 3.78 -0.77 7.60
C ALA A 21 4.81 -1.74 7.04
N VAL A 22 4.82 -1.89 5.73
CA VAL A 22 5.81 -2.72 5.01
C VAL A 22 7.14 -1.99 4.84
N SER A 23 7.11 -0.67 4.79
CA SER A 23 8.29 0.17 4.59
C SER A 23 8.03 1.62 5.04
N MET A 24 9.07 2.46 5.06
CA MET A 24 8.97 3.87 5.50
C MET A 24 8.49 4.82 4.39
N GLU A 25 8.36 4.32 3.16
CA GLU A 25 8.04 5.11 1.99
C GLU A 25 6.57 5.55 2.02
N PRO A 26 6.28 6.77 1.52
CA PRO A 26 4.91 7.23 1.43
C PRO A 26 4.11 6.42 0.40
N CYS A 27 2.81 6.25 0.64
CA CYS A 27 1.90 5.67 -0.35
C CYS A 27 1.60 6.69 -1.47
N PHE A 28 1.73 6.27 -2.73
CA PHE A 28 1.23 7.02 -3.87
C PHE A 28 -0.25 6.67 -4.08
N HIS A 29 -1.16 7.54 -3.63
CA HIS A 29 -2.61 7.26 -3.56
C HIS A 29 -3.32 7.18 -4.93
N SER A 30 -2.76 7.77 -5.98
CA SER A 30 -3.39 7.81 -7.31
C SER A 30 -2.41 7.44 -8.42
N PRO A 31 -1.85 6.22 -8.38
CA PRO A 31 -0.98 5.74 -9.43
C PRO A 31 -1.79 5.37 -10.68
N PRO A 32 -1.17 5.37 -11.87
CA PRO A 32 -1.78 4.77 -13.03
C PRO A 32 -1.97 3.26 -12.80
N LEU A 33 -3.11 2.70 -13.21
CA LEU A 33 -3.38 1.26 -13.04
C LEU A 33 -2.64 0.39 -14.06
N TYR A 34 -2.15 0.99 -15.14
CA TYR A 34 -1.50 0.32 -16.26
C TYR A 34 -0.14 0.96 -16.56
N GLY A 35 0.88 0.13 -16.78
CA GLY A 35 2.16 0.57 -17.31
C GLY A 35 2.10 0.91 -18.80
N CYS A 36 3.21 1.41 -19.35
CA CYS A 36 3.30 1.87 -20.74
C CYS A 36 2.90 0.81 -21.79
N GLN A 37 3.01 -0.48 -21.46
CA GLN A 37 2.60 -1.60 -22.32
C GLN A 37 1.12 -2.00 -22.15
N ALA A 38 0.29 -1.15 -21.52
CA ALA A 38 -1.10 -1.43 -21.16
C ALA A 38 -1.28 -2.69 -20.28
N LYS A 39 -0.24 -3.08 -19.55
CA LYS A 39 -0.28 -4.16 -18.56
C LYS A 39 -0.62 -3.59 -17.19
N THR A 40 -1.49 -4.28 -16.47
CA THR A 40 -1.82 -3.93 -15.08
C THR A 40 -0.53 -3.88 -14.26
N ILE A 41 -0.41 -2.88 -13.39
CA ILE A 41 0.71 -2.85 -12.45
C ILE A 41 0.53 -3.97 -11.44
N GLU A 42 1.47 -4.91 -11.46
CA GLU A 42 1.51 -6.02 -10.51
C GLU A 42 2.43 -5.68 -9.33
N THR A 43 2.16 -6.30 -8.19
CA THR A 43 3.07 -6.24 -7.05
C THR A 43 4.38 -6.94 -7.40
N THR A 44 5.49 -6.22 -7.29
CA THR A 44 6.85 -6.71 -7.47
C THR A 44 7.60 -6.67 -6.13
N PRO A 45 8.82 -7.23 -6.04
CA PRO A 45 9.62 -7.14 -4.81
C PRO A 45 9.94 -5.71 -4.36
N PHE A 46 9.82 -4.72 -5.25
CA PHE A 46 10.15 -3.31 -4.98
C PHE A 46 8.92 -2.41 -4.91
N VAL A 47 7.76 -2.88 -5.39
CA VAL A 47 6.54 -2.09 -5.51
C VAL A 47 5.37 -2.96 -5.08
N MET A 48 4.63 -2.55 -4.06
CA MET A 48 3.43 -3.25 -3.62
C MET A 48 2.25 -2.30 -3.41
N SER A 49 1.05 -2.86 -3.29
CA SER A 49 -0.12 -2.10 -2.86
C SER A 49 0.06 -1.60 -1.44
N CYS A 50 -0.42 -0.39 -1.15
CA CYS A 50 -0.37 0.17 0.19
C CYS A 50 -1.37 -0.50 1.14
N GLU A 51 -1.10 -0.37 2.44
CA GLU A 51 -1.90 -0.91 3.53
C GLU A 51 -3.09 -0.01 3.87
N ASP A 52 -2.98 1.29 3.57
CA ASP A 52 -3.93 2.35 3.93
C ASP A 52 -4.87 2.74 2.77
N SER A 53 -4.39 2.73 1.54
CA SER A 53 -5.16 3.16 0.35
C SER A 53 -5.02 2.16 -0.81
N ASN A 54 -6.15 1.63 -1.28
CA ASN A 54 -6.21 0.77 -2.47
C ASN A 54 -6.96 1.52 -3.60
N PRO A 55 -6.41 1.66 -4.82
CA PRO A 55 -5.24 0.96 -5.41
C PRO A 55 -3.93 1.77 -5.32
N GLY A 56 -3.59 2.30 -4.15
CA GLY A 56 -2.32 3.02 -3.95
C GLY A 56 -1.11 2.09 -4.06
N LEU A 57 0.03 2.64 -4.48
CA LEU A 57 1.29 1.91 -4.61
C LEU A 57 2.36 2.50 -3.70
N LYS A 58 3.19 1.63 -3.15
CA LYS A 58 4.29 1.99 -2.25
C LYS A 58 5.55 1.21 -2.62
N LEU A 59 6.69 1.89 -2.50
CA LEU A 59 7.98 1.26 -2.66
C LEU A 59 8.28 0.45 -1.41
N LEU A 60 8.70 -0.79 -1.61
CA LEU A 60 9.38 -1.53 -0.56
C LEU A 60 10.80 -1.01 -0.51
N ASP A 61 11.25 -0.63 0.68
CA ASP A 61 12.68 -0.56 0.97
C ASP A 61 13.25 -1.91 0.50
N ALA A 62 14.27 -1.87 -0.34
CA ALA A 62 14.97 -3.09 -0.74
C ALA A 62 15.60 -3.67 0.54
N LEU A 63 14.87 -4.55 1.22
CA LEU A 63 15.42 -5.32 2.31
C LEU A 63 16.48 -6.25 1.70
N GLU A 64 17.64 -6.24 2.34
CA GLU A 64 18.62 -7.33 2.32
C GLU A 64 17.96 -8.71 2.41
#